data_AF-T0RPX9-F1
#
_entry.id   AF-T0RPX9-F1
#
_cell.length_a   1.000
_cell.length_b   1.000
_cell.length_c   1.000
_cell.angle_alpha   90.00
_cell.angle_beta   90.00
_cell.angle_gamma   90.00
#
_symmetry.space_group_name_H-M   'P 1'
#
loop_
_entity.id
_entity.type
_entity.pdbx_description
1 polymer ?
#
loop_
_entity_poly.entity_id
_entity_poly.type
_entity_poly.pdbx_seq_one_letter_code
_entity_poly.pdbx_strand_id
1 'polypeptide(L)'
;MQNLKISKLQVTNFRNLEPDIITFSPKINCILGENGNGKTNILEALFVLSNRKSFRKNTSFPQFLGIDGDKPEILFSSLFECDGEMISYSGKMDPNGSTWFMDGKATRKKIGAELVFINPFDSYSFNNIPSFRRKWFDDHISMCDPEYKKVLNRYNSSLRFRNTLLSKKPTDYLRQLGIIDQQMSEYAAILLNKRIYFVNELAPLSEEIYKHIFSEEHQLKINIDSRFMGYSAQQIYDYMQKRLERNLVVGHTTYQIHKDDS
;
A
#
# COMPACT_ATOMS: atom_id res chain seq x y z
N MET A 1 -12.40 -6.06 -17.14
CA MET A 1 -11.94 -4.86 -16.42
C MET A 1 -12.86 -3.73 -16.80
N GLN A 2 -13.42 -3.01 -15.82
CA GLN A 2 -14.21 -1.80 -16.09
C GLN A 2 -13.28 -0.72 -16.64
N ASN A 3 -13.64 -0.08 -17.75
CA ASN A 3 -12.81 0.97 -18.35
C ASN A 3 -13.10 2.31 -17.67
N LEU A 4 -12.53 2.50 -16.48
CA LEU A 4 -12.71 3.71 -15.69
C LEU A 4 -11.70 4.79 -16.11
N LYS A 5 -12.20 5.96 -16.52
CA LYS A 5 -11.39 7.12 -16.91
C LYS A 5 -11.81 8.33 -16.10
N ILE A 6 -10.86 9.17 -15.70
CA ILE A 6 -11.21 10.48 -15.15
C ILE A 6 -11.45 11.47 -16.30
N SER A 7 -12.55 12.22 -16.21
CA SER A 7 -12.90 13.28 -17.17
C SER A 7 -12.66 14.66 -16.57
N LYS A 8 -13.00 14.86 -15.30
CA LYS A 8 -12.84 16.16 -14.61
C LYS A 8 -12.38 15.99 -13.17
N LEU A 9 -11.56 16.94 -12.72
CA LEU A 9 -11.17 17.13 -11.33
C LEU A 9 -11.28 18.60 -10.96
N GLN A 10 -11.88 18.89 -9.82
CA GLN A 10 -11.73 20.14 -9.11
C GLN A 10 -11.40 19.81 -7.65
N VAL A 11 -10.43 20.52 -7.11
CA VAL A 11 -10.05 20.39 -5.71
C VAL A 11 -9.85 21.76 -5.10
N THR A 12 -10.44 21.98 -3.92
CA THR A 12 -10.34 23.25 -3.19
C THR A 12 -9.54 23.04 -1.93
N ASN A 13 -8.67 24.00 -1.61
CA ASN A 13 -7.85 24.03 -0.40
C ASN A 13 -6.91 22.81 -0.24
N PHE A 14 -6.32 22.36 -1.35
CA PHE A 14 -5.41 21.21 -1.37
C PHE A 14 -4.02 21.62 -1.87
N ARG A 15 -3.02 21.56 -0.98
CA ARG A 15 -1.64 21.97 -1.23
C ARG A 15 -1.62 23.38 -1.84
N ASN A 16 -0.83 23.60 -2.88
CA ASN A 16 -0.80 24.86 -3.62
C ASN A 16 -1.68 24.84 -4.89
N LEU A 17 -2.72 24.00 -4.94
CA LEU A 17 -3.64 24.00 -6.08
C LEU A 17 -4.70 25.07 -5.89
N GLU A 18 -4.79 25.98 -6.86
CA GLU A 18 -5.90 26.91 -6.96
C GLU A 18 -7.20 26.16 -7.35
N PRO A 19 -8.37 26.62 -6.89
CA PRO A 19 -9.64 25.96 -7.18
C PRO A 19 -10.06 26.12 -8.65
N ASP A 20 -9.56 25.23 -9.51
CA ASP A 20 -9.90 25.21 -10.95
C ASP A 20 -10.39 23.83 -11.41
N ILE A 21 -11.13 23.80 -12.52
CA ILE A 21 -11.63 22.57 -13.14
C ILE A 21 -10.62 22.08 -14.17
N ILE A 22 -9.92 21.01 -13.82
CA ILE A 22 -9.02 20.29 -14.72
C ILE A 22 -9.85 19.30 -15.54
N THR A 23 -9.85 19.46 -16.87
CA THR A 23 -10.48 18.52 -17.80
C THR A 23 -9.42 17.60 -18.40
N PHE A 24 -9.63 16.29 -18.33
CA PHE A 24 -8.70 15.28 -18.81
C PHE A 24 -9.15 14.72 -20.17
N SER A 25 -8.17 14.43 -21.01
CA SER A 25 -8.34 13.61 -22.21
C SER A 25 -8.49 12.13 -21.83
N PRO A 26 -9.20 11.30 -22.63
CA PRO A 26 -9.48 9.90 -22.31
C PRO A 26 -8.26 8.96 -22.39
N LYS A 27 -7.10 9.46 -22.82
CA LYS A 27 -5.85 8.70 -22.96
C LYS A 27 -4.72 9.37 -22.19
N ILE A 28 -3.70 9.83 -22.90
CA ILE A 28 -2.49 10.39 -22.31
C ILE A 28 -2.74 11.87 -21.99
N ASN A 29 -2.36 12.28 -20.78
CA ASN A 29 -2.44 13.66 -20.31
C ASN A 29 -1.03 14.09 -19.88
N CYS A 30 -0.51 15.15 -20.49
CA CYS A 30 0.80 15.71 -20.16
C CYS A 30 0.63 16.97 -19.31
N ILE A 31 1.10 16.94 -18.06
CA ILE A 31 1.06 18.09 -17.15
C ILE A 31 2.42 18.77 -17.19
N LEU A 32 2.48 19.97 -17.76
CA LEU A 32 3.71 20.74 -17.98
C LEU A 32 3.77 21.97 -17.07
N GLY A 33 4.97 22.44 -16.77
CA GLY A 33 5.20 23.63 -15.94
C GLY A 33 6.50 23.54 -15.14
N GLU A 34 6.87 24.61 -14.45
CA GLU A 34 8.09 24.66 -13.64
C GLU A 34 8.01 23.77 -12.40
N ASN A 35 9.16 23.44 -11.83
CA ASN A 35 9.24 22.70 -10.58
C ASN A 35 8.61 23.51 -9.45
N GLY A 36 7.77 22.86 -8.63
CA GLY A 36 7.02 23.54 -7.57
C GLY A 36 5.60 23.99 -7.95
N ASN A 37 5.25 24.06 -9.23
CA ASN A 37 3.92 24.54 -9.69
C ASN A 37 2.77 23.54 -9.50
N GLY A 38 2.86 22.61 -8.55
CA GLY A 38 1.72 21.76 -8.20
C GLY A 38 1.45 20.56 -9.12
N LYS A 39 2.28 20.30 -10.15
CA LYS A 39 2.12 19.11 -11.04
C LYS A 39 1.96 17.80 -10.26
N THR A 40 2.83 17.56 -9.29
CA THR A 40 2.78 16.38 -8.41
C THR A 40 1.60 16.43 -7.42
N ASN A 41 1.09 17.62 -7.10
CA ASN A 41 -0.09 17.78 -6.25
C ASN A 41 -1.38 17.43 -7.00
N ILE A 42 -1.47 17.67 -8.31
CA ILE A 42 -2.57 17.16 -9.16
C ILE A 42 -2.59 15.62 -9.10
N LEU A 43 -1.43 14.98 -9.30
CA LEU A 43 -1.31 13.52 -9.18
C LEU A 43 -1.67 13.03 -7.78
N GLU A 44 -1.29 13.78 -6.73
CA GLU A 44 -1.64 13.46 -5.34
C GLU A 44 -3.15 13.55 -5.10
N ALA A 45 -3.83 14.55 -5.64
CA ALA A 45 -5.28 14.69 -5.55
C ALA A 45 -6.01 13.51 -6.22
N LEU A 46 -5.58 13.09 -7.41
CA LEU A 46 -6.10 11.90 -8.10
C LEU A 46 -5.90 10.62 -7.28
N PHE A 47 -4.73 10.48 -6.67
CA PHE A 47 -4.42 9.35 -5.82
C PHE A 47 -5.27 9.35 -4.55
N VAL A 48 -5.47 10.51 -3.91
CA VAL A 48 -6.33 10.66 -2.72
C VAL A 48 -7.79 10.36 -3.05
N LEU A 49 -8.32 10.81 -4.18
CA LEU A 49 -9.67 10.46 -4.65
C LEU A 49 -9.88 8.94 -4.70
N SER A 50 -8.90 8.23 -5.23
CA SER A 50 -9.01 6.77 -5.44
C SER A 50 -8.70 5.98 -4.17
N ASN A 51 -7.73 6.44 -3.37
CA ASN A 51 -7.17 5.66 -2.27
C ASN A 51 -7.52 6.18 -0.87
N ARG A 52 -8.06 7.39 -0.76
CA ARG A 52 -8.36 8.15 0.49
C ARG A 52 -7.13 8.46 1.34
N LYS A 53 -5.94 8.42 0.74
CA LYS A 53 -4.66 8.70 1.38
C LYS A 53 -3.68 9.21 0.34
N SER A 54 -2.64 9.92 0.79
CA SER A 54 -1.54 10.30 -0.08
C SER A 54 -0.69 9.08 -0.47
N PHE A 55 -0.04 9.14 -1.64
CA PHE A 55 1.09 8.26 -1.95
C PHE A 55 2.36 8.65 -1.16
N ARG A 56 2.43 9.88 -0.64
CA ARG A 56 3.53 10.35 0.21
C ARG A 56 3.38 9.77 1.61
N LYS A 57 4.45 9.16 2.12
CA LYS A 57 4.48 8.54 3.44
C LYS A 57 4.21 9.58 4.55
N ASN A 58 3.55 9.12 5.62
CA ASN A 58 3.29 9.91 6.83
C ASN A 58 2.52 11.23 6.60
N THR A 59 1.74 11.32 5.52
CA THR A 59 0.91 12.50 5.26
C THR A 59 -0.35 12.47 6.13
N SER A 60 -0.50 13.48 6.98
CA SER A 60 -1.68 13.74 7.79
C SER A 60 -2.52 14.89 7.24
N PHE A 61 -3.75 15.06 7.75
CA PHE A 61 -4.70 16.08 7.26
C PHE A 61 -4.10 17.49 7.12
N PRO A 62 -3.40 18.05 8.14
CA PRO A 62 -2.83 19.40 8.04
C PRO A 62 -1.85 19.57 6.89
N GLN A 63 -1.19 18.50 6.46
CA GLN A 63 -0.23 18.57 5.36
C GLN A 63 -0.92 18.66 4.00
N PHE A 64 -2.19 18.24 3.88
CA PHE A 64 -2.95 18.42 2.65
C PHE A 64 -3.48 19.84 2.46
N LEU A 65 -3.69 20.59 3.54
CA LEU A 65 -4.33 21.90 3.48
C LEU A 65 -3.52 22.89 2.64
N GLY A 66 -4.23 23.74 1.91
CA GLY A 66 -3.66 24.95 1.34
C GLY A 66 -3.35 25.97 2.44
N ILE A 67 -2.45 26.89 2.10
CA ILE A 67 -2.02 27.93 3.04
C ILE A 67 -3.11 29.01 3.19
N ASP A 68 -3.87 29.26 2.13
CA ASP A 68 -4.80 30.38 2.02
C ASP A 68 -6.28 29.99 2.21
N GLY A 69 -6.54 28.81 2.80
CA GLY A 69 -7.91 28.34 3.01
C GLY A 69 -8.59 28.95 4.24
N ASP A 70 -9.79 29.52 4.07
CA ASP A 70 -10.58 30.12 5.16
C ASP A 70 -11.02 29.10 6.23
N LYS A 71 -11.18 27.83 5.83
CA LYS A 71 -11.63 26.73 6.69
C LYS A 71 -10.67 25.56 6.57
N PRO A 72 -10.47 24.77 7.64
CA PRO A 72 -9.70 23.53 7.58
C PRO A 72 -10.55 22.43 6.93
N GLU A 73 -10.99 22.62 5.68
CA GLU A 73 -11.71 21.64 4.89
C GLU A 73 -11.19 21.59 3.47
N ILE A 74 -11.12 20.38 2.92
CA ILE A 74 -10.71 20.11 1.55
C ILE A 74 -11.90 19.52 0.83
N LEU A 75 -12.22 20.08 -0.33
CA LEU A 75 -13.33 19.63 -1.15
C LEU A 75 -12.79 19.03 -2.44
N PHE A 76 -13.24 17.83 -2.77
CA PHE A 76 -12.98 17.15 -4.02
C PHE A 76 -14.28 17.03 -4.80
N SER A 77 -14.24 17.39 -6.07
CA SER A 77 -15.30 17.14 -7.04
C SER A 77 -14.67 16.51 -8.28
N SER A 78 -15.19 15.37 -8.73
CA SER A 78 -14.65 14.69 -9.89
C SER A 78 -15.73 13.97 -10.67
N LEU A 79 -15.45 13.76 -11.94
CA LEU A 79 -16.32 13.08 -12.87
C LEU A 79 -15.51 11.98 -13.56
N PHE A 80 -16.00 10.75 -13.48
CA PHE A 80 -15.43 9.59 -14.13
C PHE A 80 -16.37 9.08 -15.22
N GLU A 81 -15.80 8.49 -16.26
CA GLU A 81 -16.50 7.68 -17.27
C GLU A 81 -16.19 6.22 -16.98
N CYS A 82 -17.22 5.38 -16.84
CA CYS A 82 -17.10 3.94 -16.69
C CYS A 82 -18.03 3.26 -17.70
N ASP A 83 -17.45 2.55 -18.67
CA ASP A 83 -18.20 1.81 -19.69
C ASP A 83 -19.28 2.66 -20.42
N GLY A 84 -19.00 3.96 -20.61
CA GLY A 84 -19.89 4.93 -21.27
C GLY A 84 -20.83 5.69 -20.33
N GLU A 85 -20.92 5.31 -19.06
CA GLU A 85 -21.71 6.01 -18.05
C GLU A 85 -20.87 6.99 -17.24
N MET A 86 -21.45 8.14 -16.92
CA MET A 86 -20.79 9.17 -16.12
C MET A 86 -21.10 8.97 -14.64
N ILE A 87 -20.05 8.88 -13.83
CA ILE A 87 -20.12 8.71 -12.37
C ILE A 87 -19.55 9.96 -11.71
N SER A 88 -20.37 10.63 -10.89
CA SER A 88 -19.89 11.72 -10.04
C SER A 88 -19.30 11.15 -8.76
N TYR A 89 -18.05 11.51 -8.45
CA TYR A 89 -17.40 11.13 -7.19
C TYR A 89 -16.84 12.37 -6.49
N SER A 90 -17.29 12.62 -5.27
CA SER A 90 -16.90 13.79 -4.50
C SER A 90 -16.56 13.42 -3.07
N GLY A 91 -15.80 14.29 -2.41
CA GLY A 91 -15.32 14.05 -1.06
C GLY A 91 -15.08 15.33 -0.30
N LYS A 92 -15.26 15.27 1.00
CA LYS A 92 -14.83 16.29 1.95
C LYS A 92 -13.87 15.66 2.94
N MET A 93 -12.76 16.32 3.20
CA MET A 93 -11.83 15.99 4.28
C MET A 93 -11.71 17.16 5.24
N ASP A 94 -11.75 16.88 6.54
CA ASP A 94 -11.57 17.85 7.63
C ASP A 94 -10.83 17.18 8.81
N PRO A 95 -10.54 17.89 9.91
CA PRO A 95 -9.85 17.30 11.07
C PRO A 95 -10.58 16.11 11.72
N ASN A 96 -11.90 16.00 11.52
CA ASN A 96 -12.72 14.94 12.10
C ASN A 96 -12.78 13.69 11.21
N GLY A 97 -12.34 13.79 9.95
CA GLY A 97 -12.25 12.65 9.05
C GLY A 97 -12.59 12.99 7.60
N SER A 98 -13.16 12.02 6.90
CA SER A 98 -13.55 12.19 5.50
C SER A 98 -14.92 11.62 5.21
N THR A 99 -15.74 12.35 4.47
CA THR A 99 -17.02 11.90 3.91
C THR A 99 -16.93 11.88 2.38
N TRP A 100 -17.58 10.90 1.76
CA TRP A 100 -17.48 10.64 0.33
C TRP A 100 -18.87 10.40 -0.26
N PHE A 101 -19.08 10.82 -1.50
CA PHE A 101 -20.34 10.72 -2.20
C PHE A 101 -20.11 10.15 -3.60
N MET A 102 -21.05 9.32 -4.05
CA MET A 102 -21.12 8.79 -5.41
C MET A 102 -22.52 9.08 -5.94
N ASP A 103 -22.59 9.79 -7.06
CA ASP A 103 -23.84 10.31 -7.65
C ASP A 103 -24.70 11.05 -6.62
N GLY A 104 -24.05 11.90 -5.83
CA GLY A 104 -24.67 12.71 -4.78
C GLY A 104 -25.07 11.95 -3.50
N LYS A 105 -24.88 10.63 -3.43
CA LYS A 105 -25.24 9.81 -2.26
C LYS A 105 -24.02 9.43 -1.44
N ALA A 106 -24.12 9.57 -0.12
CA ALA A 106 -23.03 9.20 0.79
C ALA A 106 -22.62 7.73 0.62
N THR A 107 -21.32 7.46 0.53
CA THR A 107 -20.79 6.12 0.25
C THR A 107 -19.53 5.79 1.02
N ARG A 108 -19.41 4.52 1.43
CA ARG A 108 -18.15 3.94 1.92
C ARG A 108 -17.32 3.33 0.79
N LYS A 109 -17.90 3.15 -0.41
CA LYS A 109 -17.21 2.59 -1.57
C LYS A 109 -16.21 3.60 -2.14
N LYS A 110 -15.05 3.09 -2.56
CA LYS A 110 -14.10 3.83 -3.39
C LYS A 110 -14.58 3.78 -4.84
N ILE A 111 -14.11 4.72 -5.66
CA ILE A 111 -14.42 4.75 -7.10
C ILE A 111 -13.93 3.49 -7.85
N GLY A 112 -12.99 2.74 -7.27
CA GLY A 112 -12.51 1.48 -7.85
C GLY A 112 -11.42 1.67 -8.91
N ALA A 113 -10.81 2.86 -9.00
CA ALA A 113 -9.68 3.09 -9.91
C ALA A 113 -8.45 2.27 -9.50
N GLU A 114 -8.02 1.38 -10.40
CA GLU A 114 -6.75 0.67 -10.33
C GLU A 114 -5.62 1.64 -10.74
N LEU A 115 -5.03 2.31 -9.75
CA LEU A 115 -3.97 3.30 -9.98
C LEU A 115 -2.59 2.71 -9.68
N VAL A 116 -1.68 2.84 -10.65
CA VAL A 116 -0.24 2.64 -10.46
C VAL A 116 0.44 4.01 -10.45
N PHE A 117 1.11 4.34 -9.35
CA PHE A 117 1.93 5.55 -9.24
C PHE A 117 3.40 5.18 -9.37
N ILE A 118 4.06 5.71 -10.40
CA ILE A 118 5.50 5.52 -10.60
C ILE A 118 6.22 6.73 -10.02
N ASN A 119 6.92 6.52 -8.91
CA ASN A 119 7.72 7.56 -8.27
C ASN A 119 9.19 7.43 -8.70
N PRO A 120 9.83 8.50 -9.22
CA PRO A 120 11.23 8.45 -9.63
C PRO A 120 12.18 8.06 -8.47
N PHE A 121 11.81 8.29 -7.22
CA PHE A 121 12.63 7.97 -6.05
C PHE A 121 12.47 6.53 -5.55
N ASP A 122 11.50 5.76 -6.07
CA ASP A 122 11.24 4.40 -5.59
C ASP A 122 12.36 3.44 -5.99
N SER A 123 13.03 3.65 -7.12
CA SER A 123 14.12 2.79 -7.60
C SER A 123 15.24 2.62 -6.57
N TYR A 124 15.71 3.72 -5.97
CA TYR A 124 16.77 3.65 -4.96
C TYR A 124 16.35 2.84 -3.74
N SER A 125 15.13 3.10 -3.23
CA SER A 125 14.60 2.40 -2.06
C SER A 125 14.35 0.93 -2.36
N PHE A 126 13.84 0.65 -3.56
CA PHE A 126 13.60 -0.70 -4.03
C PHE A 126 14.91 -1.48 -4.12
N ASN A 127 16.01 -0.88 -4.60
CA ASN A 127 17.30 -1.58 -4.71
C ASN A 127 17.98 -1.79 -3.35
N ASN A 128 17.84 -0.86 -2.40
CA ASN A 128 18.68 -0.84 -1.20
C ASN A 128 17.96 -1.21 0.11
N ILE A 129 16.62 -1.24 0.15
CA ILE A 129 15.86 -1.35 1.39
C ILE A 129 14.90 -2.56 1.34
N PRO A 130 15.24 -3.70 1.97
CA PRO A 130 14.39 -4.90 1.99
C PRO A 130 12.96 -4.64 2.49
N SER A 131 12.82 -3.81 3.53
CA SER A 131 11.50 -3.46 4.07
C SER A 131 10.66 -2.63 3.11
N PHE A 132 11.30 -1.87 2.22
CA PHE A 132 10.62 -1.17 1.14
C PHE A 132 10.13 -2.15 0.09
N ARG A 133 10.97 -3.07 -0.39
CA ARG A 133 10.55 -4.10 -1.36
C ARG A 133 9.42 -4.97 -0.82
N ARG A 134 9.55 -5.53 0.39
CA ARG A 134 8.46 -6.27 1.04
C ARG A 134 7.16 -5.49 1.07
N LYS A 135 7.22 -4.22 1.47
CA LYS A 135 6.03 -3.36 1.51
C LYS A 135 5.46 -3.13 0.11
N TRP A 136 6.31 -2.94 -0.89
CA TRP A 136 5.91 -2.79 -2.29
C TRP A 136 5.16 -4.05 -2.75
N PHE A 137 5.71 -5.25 -2.53
CA PHE A 137 5.04 -6.52 -2.84
C PHE A 137 3.72 -6.66 -2.07
N ASP A 138 3.73 -6.41 -0.77
CA ASP A 138 2.53 -6.49 0.08
C ASP A 138 1.42 -5.55 -0.41
N ASP A 139 1.77 -4.32 -0.81
CA ASP A 139 0.82 -3.33 -1.32
C ASP A 139 0.24 -3.79 -2.67
N HIS A 140 1.04 -4.31 -3.60
CA HIS A 140 0.58 -4.76 -4.92
C HIS A 140 -0.24 -6.04 -4.85
N ILE A 141 0.20 -7.06 -4.09
CA ILE A 141 -0.59 -8.28 -3.88
C ILE A 141 -1.93 -7.93 -3.21
N SER A 142 -1.94 -6.99 -2.26
CA SER A 142 -3.17 -6.54 -1.60
C SER A 142 -4.15 -5.79 -2.52
N MET A 143 -3.70 -5.28 -3.67
CA MET A 143 -4.58 -4.69 -4.68
C MET A 143 -5.35 -5.78 -5.43
N CYS A 144 -4.70 -6.91 -5.72
CA CYS A 144 -5.27 -8.00 -6.51
C CYS A 144 -5.95 -9.08 -5.65
N ASP A 145 -5.53 -9.26 -4.39
CA ASP A 145 -6.01 -10.30 -3.48
C ASP A 145 -6.53 -9.69 -2.15
N PRO A 146 -7.86 -9.48 -2.03
CA PRO A 146 -8.46 -8.95 -0.81
C PRO A 146 -8.26 -9.85 0.41
N GLU A 147 -8.10 -11.16 0.22
CA GLU A 147 -7.88 -12.11 1.32
C GLU A 147 -6.45 -12.01 1.83
N TYR A 148 -5.46 -11.89 0.92
CA TYR A 148 -4.08 -11.56 1.29
C TYR A 148 -4.01 -10.33 2.19
N LYS A 149 -4.71 -9.26 1.79
CA LYS A 149 -4.78 -8.02 2.57
C LYS A 149 -5.35 -8.24 3.98
N LYS A 150 -6.40 -9.05 4.12
CA LYS A 150 -6.98 -9.39 5.44
C LYS A 150 -5.98 -10.17 6.29
N VAL A 151 -5.35 -11.20 5.73
CA VAL A 151 -4.35 -12.02 6.42
C VAL A 151 -3.14 -11.17 6.84
N LEU A 152 -2.65 -10.29 5.96
CA LEU A 152 -1.55 -9.37 6.25
C LEU A 152 -1.88 -8.44 7.42
N ASN A 153 -3.11 -7.91 7.47
CA ASN A 153 -3.55 -7.06 8.58
C ASN A 153 -3.62 -7.83 9.91
N ARG A 154 -4.11 -9.08 9.89
CA ARG A 154 -4.12 -9.97 11.06
C ARG A 154 -2.70 -10.26 11.52
N TYR A 155 -1.82 -10.69 10.62
CA TYR A 155 -0.40 -10.94 10.89
C TYR A 155 0.30 -9.74 11.54
N ASN A 156 0.15 -8.54 10.95
CA ASN A 156 0.76 -7.32 11.49
C ASN A 156 0.22 -6.95 12.88
N SER A 157 -1.06 -7.22 13.15
CA SER A 157 -1.67 -6.97 14.45
C SER A 157 -1.17 -7.97 15.50
N SER A 158 -1.09 -9.24 15.12
CA SER A 158 -0.51 -10.30 15.95
C SER A 158 0.97 -10.04 16.26
N LEU A 159 1.76 -9.58 15.30
CA LEU A 159 3.17 -9.22 15.52
C LEU A 159 3.33 -8.07 16.53
N ARG A 160 2.51 -7.02 16.42
CA ARG A 160 2.51 -5.91 17.39
C ARG A 160 2.11 -6.38 18.79
N PHE A 161 1.08 -7.21 18.88
CA PHE A 161 0.63 -7.78 20.15
C PHE A 161 1.70 -8.67 20.76
N ARG A 162 2.29 -9.58 19.98
CA ARG A 162 3.41 -10.43 20.39
C ARG A 162 4.59 -9.62 20.93
N ASN A 163 5.03 -8.58 20.21
CA ASN A 163 6.12 -7.71 20.67
C ASN A 163 5.75 -6.94 21.96
N THR A 164 4.47 -6.64 22.18
CA THR A 164 3.99 -6.06 23.45
C THR A 164 4.09 -7.07 24.59
N LEU A 165 3.72 -8.33 24.37
CA LEU A 165 3.85 -9.39 25.37
C LEU A 165 5.32 -9.66 25.72
N LEU A 166 6.20 -9.72 24.72
CA LEU A 166 7.63 -9.96 24.93
C LEU A 166 8.30 -8.83 25.73
N SER A 167 7.89 -7.58 25.50
CA SER A 167 8.46 -6.41 26.18
C SER A 167 7.88 -6.18 27.57
N LYS A 168 6.56 -6.24 27.73
CA LYS A 168 5.88 -5.90 29.00
C LYS A 168 5.71 -7.07 29.96
N LYS A 169 5.71 -8.31 29.46
CA LYS A 169 5.57 -9.55 30.24
C LYS A 169 4.44 -9.48 31.30
N PRO A 170 3.21 -9.09 30.93
CA PRO A 170 2.07 -9.06 31.85
C PRO A 170 1.71 -10.47 32.35
N THR A 171 0.84 -10.60 33.35
CA THR A 171 0.37 -11.91 33.83
C THR A 171 -0.13 -12.79 32.67
N ASP A 172 0.24 -14.07 32.68
CA ASP A 172 -0.14 -15.07 31.67
C ASP A 172 0.42 -14.82 30.24
N TYR A 173 1.44 -13.96 30.10
CA TYR A 173 2.02 -13.64 28.78
C TYR A 173 2.54 -14.87 28.01
N LEU A 174 3.06 -15.90 28.68
CA LEU A 174 3.58 -17.12 28.03
C LEU A 174 2.47 -17.92 27.34
N ARG A 175 1.31 -18.08 27.98
CA ARG A 175 0.16 -18.74 27.38
C ARG A 175 -0.36 -17.95 26.19
N GLN A 176 -0.47 -16.62 26.33
CA GLN A 176 -0.88 -15.74 25.25
C GLN A 176 0.10 -15.77 24.07
N LEU A 177 1.41 -15.88 24.34
CA LEU A 177 2.43 -16.10 23.32
C LEU A 177 2.23 -17.41 22.58
N GLY A 178 1.90 -18.51 23.28
CA GLY A 178 1.62 -19.80 22.63
C GLY A 178 0.46 -19.72 21.63
N ILE A 179 -0.64 -19.06 22.01
CA ILE A 179 -1.82 -18.90 21.16
C ILE A 179 -1.52 -18.00 19.95
N ILE A 180 -0.86 -16.86 20.18
CA ILE A 180 -0.56 -15.92 19.08
C ILE A 180 0.48 -16.50 18.12
N ASP A 181 1.45 -17.28 18.60
CA ASP A 181 2.49 -17.89 17.77
C ASP A 181 1.88 -18.91 16.80
N GLN A 182 0.87 -19.67 17.22
CA GLN A 182 0.14 -20.59 16.35
C GLN A 182 -0.56 -19.85 15.22
N GLN A 183 -1.38 -18.84 15.55
CA GLN A 183 -2.09 -18.02 14.56
C GLN A 183 -1.12 -17.30 13.61
N MET A 184 -0.04 -16.74 14.14
CA MET A 184 0.97 -16.04 13.34
C MET A 184 1.66 -16.96 12.35
N SER A 185 1.89 -18.22 12.72
CA SER A 185 2.55 -19.20 11.85
C SER A 185 1.66 -19.62 10.68
N GLU A 186 0.36 -19.75 10.90
CA GLU A 186 -0.64 -19.97 9.84
C GLU A 186 -0.70 -18.79 8.87
N TYR A 187 -0.79 -17.56 9.39
CA TYR A 187 -0.79 -16.36 8.55
C TYR A 187 0.52 -16.22 7.77
N ALA A 188 1.66 -16.54 8.39
CA ALA A 188 2.96 -16.47 7.74
C ALA A 188 3.08 -17.42 6.55
N ALA A 189 2.60 -18.67 6.70
CA ALA A 189 2.60 -19.65 5.61
C ALA A 189 1.74 -19.18 4.42
N ILE A 190 0.54 -18.65 4.69
CA ILE A 190 -0.36 -18.12 3.65
C ILE A 190 0.30 -16.96 2.90
N LEU A 191 0.85 -15.98 3.63
CA LEU A 191 1.47 -14.79 3.04
C LEU A 191 2.70 -15.16 2.21
N LEU A 192 3.57 -16.03 2.73
CA LEU A 192 4.77 -16.46 2.00
C LEU A 192 4.42 -17.17 0.70
N ASN A 193 3.47 -18.12 0.72
CA ASN A 193 3.05 -18.82 -0.50
C ASN A 193 2.48 -17.86 -1.56
N LYS A 194 1.70 -16.87 -1.14
CA LYS A 194 1.16 -15.84 -2.04
C LYS A 194 2.24 -14.94 -2.63
N ARG A 195 3.27 -14.59 -1.85
CA ARG A 195 4.43 -13.85 -2.35
C ARG A 195 5.21 -14.68 -3.36
N ILE A 196 5.48 -15.96 -3.07
CA ILE A 196 6.19 -16.87 -3.98
C ILE A 196 5.43 -16.97 -5.31
N TYR A 197 4.12 -17.20 -5.25
CA TYR A 197 3.28 -17.23 -6.43
C TYR A 197 3.38 -15.93 -7.23
N PHE A 198 3.26 -14.77 -6.56
CA PHE A 198 3.36 -13.47 -7.24
C PHE A 198 4.72 -13.25 -7.90
N VAL A 199 5.83 -13.63 -7.26
CA VAL A 199 7.18 -13.54 -7.86
C VAL A 199 7.32 -14.46 -9.07
N ASN A 200 6.77 -15.68 -9.00
CA ASN A 200 6.81 -16.62 -10.13
C ASN A 200 6.03 -16.12 -11.35
N GLU A 201 4.94 -15.37 -11.14
CA GLU A 201 4.19 -14.74 -12.23
C GLU A 201 4.90 -13.47 -12.76
N LEU A 202 5.53 -12.70 -11.87
CA LEU A 202 6.16 -11.41 -12.21
C LEU A 202 7.53 -11.60 -12.90
N ALA A 203 8.30 -12.61 -12.50
CA ALA A 203 9.69 -12.78 -12.94
C ALA A 203 9.83 -12.93 -14.47
N PRO A 204 9.03 -13.78 -15.17
CA PRO A 204 9.13 -13.92 -16.62
C PRO A 204 8.81 -12.62 -17.37
N LEU A 205 7.77 -11.90 -16.93
CA LEU A 205 7.37 -10.61 -17.51
C LEU A 205 8.45 -9.55 -17.32
N SER A 206 9.07 -9.53 -16.13
CA SER A 206 10.14 -8.58 -15.81
C SER A 206 11.39 -8.87 -16.63
N GLU A 207 11.73 -10.15 -16.83
CA GLU A 207 12.88 -10.56 -17.64
C GLU A 207 12.69 -10.15 -19.12
N GLU A 208 11.50 -10.36 -19.68
CA GLU A 208 11.17 -9.96 -21.05
C GLU A 208 11.27 -8.43 -21.23
N ILE A 209 10.63 -7.66 -20.34
CA ILE A 209 10.67 -6.18 -20.38
C ILE A 209 12.10 -5.67 -20.23
N TYR A 210 12.87 -6.25 -19.32
CA TYR A 210 14.27 -5.85 -19.10
C TYR A 210 15.11 -6.04 -20.36
N LYS A 211 14.98 -7.18 -21.05
CA LYS A 211 15.66 -7.44 -22.33
C LYS A 211 15.27 -6.42 -23.40
N HIS A 212 13.99 -6.08 -23.50
CA HIS A 212 13.51 -5.08 -24.46
C HIS A 212 14.03 -3.67 -24.21
N ILE A 213 14.13 -3.24 -22.94
CA ILE A 213 14.56 -1.87 -22.61
C ILE A 213 16.07 -1.70 -22.75
N PHE A 214 16.85 -2.64 -22.21
CA PHE A 214 18.30 -2.49 -22.12
C PHE A 214 19.06 -3.10 -23.31
N SER A 215 18.40 -3.91 -24.14
CA SER A 215 19.05 -4.66 -25.23
C SER A 215 20.24 -5.52 -24.75
N GLU A 216 20.22 -5.92 -23.48
CA GLU A 216 21.26 -6.68 -22.80
C GLU A 216 20.88 -8.16 -22.67
N GLU A 217 21.88 -9.04 -22.70
CA GLU A 217 21.71 -10.49 -22.47
C GLU A 217 21.66 -10.86 -20.97
N HIS A 218 21.68 -9.88 -20.06
CA HIS A 218 21.68 -10.16 -18.64
C HIS A 218 20.39 -10.87 -18.21
N GLN A 219 20.56 -12.02 -17.55
CA GLN A 219 19.46 -12.80 -16.99
C GLN A 219 19.00 -12.16 -15.68
N LEU A 220 17.94 -11.35 -15.74
CA LEU A 220 17.24 -10.87 -14.55
C LEU A 220 16.64 -12.07 -13.81
N LYS A 221 17.01 -12.26 -12.54
CA LYS A 221 16.42 -13.26 -11.65
C LYS A 221 15.82 -12.57 -10.43
N ILE A 222 14.57 -12.88 -10.16
CA ILE A 222 13.83 -12.37 -9.00
C ILE A 222 13.48 -13.57 -8.12
N ASN A 223 13.89 -13.53 -6.85
CA ASN A 223 13.68 -14.60 -5.89
C ASN A 223 13.28 -14.02 -4.53
N ILE A 224 12.53 -14.79 -3.75
CA ILE A 224 12.23 -14.46 -2.36
C ILE A 224 13.30 -15.09 -1.47
N ASP A 225 13.90 -14.28 -0.60
CA ASP A 225 14.80 -14.74 0.46
C ASP A 225 14.02 -14.89 1.77
N SER A 226 13.65 -16.13 2.08
CA SER A 226 12.97 -16.49 3.33
C SER A 226 13.54 -17.78 3.91
N ARG A 227 13.70 -17.83 5.24
CA ARG A 227 14.05 -19.07 5.96
C ARG A 227 12.89 -20.06 6.04
N PHE A 228 11.69 -19.64 5.69
CA PHE A 228 10.49 -20.47 5.73
C PHE A 228 10.08 -21.00 4.35
N MET A 229 10.97 -20.90 3.35
CA MET A 229 10.74 -21.53 2.05
C MET A 229 10.44 -23.02 2.22
N GLY A 230 9.26 -23.43 1.76
CA GLY A 230 8.78 -24.81 1.87
C GLY A 230 8.33 -25.26 3.27
N TYR A 231 8.30 -24.36 4.26
CA TYR A 231 7.86 -24.72 5.61
C TYR A 231 6.33 -24.76 5.72
N SER A 232 5.80 -25.75 6.44
CA SER A 232 4.43 -25.76 6.91
C SER A 232 4.23 -24.77 8.07
N ALA A 233 2.97 -24.41 8.36
CA ALA A 233 2.65 -23.57 9.52
C ALA A 233 3.20 -24.16 10.83
N GLN A 234 3.18 -25.49 10.99
CA GLN A 234 3.75 -26.14 12.17
C GLN A 234 5.27 -25.97 12.25
N GLN A 235 6.00 -26.11 11.14
CA GLN A 235 7.45 -25.92 11.12
C GLN A 235 7.84 -24.46 11.41
N ILE A 236 7.04 -23.50 10.96
CA ILE A 236 7.20 -22.07 11.30
C ILE A 236 6.99 -21.86 12.81
N TYR A 237 5.95 -22.48 13.38
CA TYR A 237 5.67 -22.41 14.82
C TYR A 237 6.82 -23.00 15.64
N ASP A 238 7.31 -24.19 15.29
CA ASP A 238 8.41 -24.86 15.99
C ASP A 238 9.69 -24.01 15.95
N TYR A 239 9.95 -23.33 14.83
CA TYR A 239 11.05 -22.38 14.71
C TYR A 239 10.87 -21.16 15.64
N MET A 240 9.64 -20.65 15.79
CA MET A 240 9.35 -19.57 16.74
C MET A 240 9.59 -20.01 18.18
N GLN A 241 9.21 -21.23 18.55
CA GLN A 241 9.47 -21.77 19.90
C GLN A 241 10.96 -21.90 20.20
N LYS A 242 11.76 -22.37 19.23
CA LYS A 242 13.25 -22.41 19.35
C LYS A 242 13.88 -21.03 19.57
N ARG A 243 13.20 -19.95 19.19
CA ARG A 243 13.68 -18.56 19.37
C ARG A 243 13.05 -17.86 20.57
N LEU A 244 12.12 -18.49 21.27
CA LEU A 244 11.33 -17.85 22.33
C LEU A 244 12.23 -17.26 23.42
N GLU A 245 13.18 -18.04 23.94
CA GLU A 245 14.11 -17.59 24.99
C GLU A 245 14.86 -16.31 24.56
N ARG A 246 15.46 -16.31 23.37
CA ARG A 246 16.12 -15.13 22.81
C ARG A 246 15.16 -13.95 22.65
N ASN A 247 13.93 -14.20 22.22
CA ASN A 247 12.91 -13.15 22.03
C ASN A 247 12.47 -12.55 23.37
N LEU A 248 12.44 -13.34 24.44
CA LEU A 248 12.15 -12.88 25.80
C LEU A 248 13.26 -12.03 26.39
N VAL A 249 14.52 -12.32 26.06
CA VAL A 249 15.68 -11.51 26.44
C VAL A 249 15.69 -10.18 25.68
N VAL A 250 15.48 -10.22 24.37
CA VAL A 250 15.57 -9.05 23.48
C VAL A 250 14.29 -8.19 23.51
N GLY A 251 13.19 -8.72 24.03
CA GLY A 251 11.91 -8.00 24.19
C GLY A 251 11.11 -7.81 22.89
N HIS A 252 11.54 -8.44 21.78
CA HIS A 252 10.82 -8.40 20.50
C HIS A 252 11.13 -9.63 19.62
N THR A 253 10.33 -9.79 18.57
CA THR A 253 10.46 -10.89 17.61
C THR A 253 11.71 -10.73 16.75
N THR A 254 12.72 -11.59 16.96
CA THR A 254 14.02 -11.46 16.25
C THR A 254 13.96 -11.87 14.77
N TYR A 255 13.08 -12.81 14.41
CA TYR A 255 12.92 -13.27 13.03
C TYR A 255 11.51 -13.81 12.79
N GLN A 256 10.91 -13.40 11.68
CA GLN A 256 9.69 -13.93 11.08
C GLN A 256 9.60 -13.36 9.64
N ILE A 257 8.55 -13.63 8.86
CA ILE A 257 8.35 -13.19 7.47
C ILE A 257 8.34 -11.66 7.27
N HIS A 258 8.23 -10.87 8.33
CA HIS A 258 8.42 -9.41 8.29
C HIS A 258 9.90 -9.00 8.16
N LYS A 259 10.83 -9.96 8.26
CA LYS A 259 12.28 -9.82 8.09
C LYS A 259 12.80 -10.40 6.78
N ASP A 260 12.00 -11.19 6.07
CA ASP A 260 12.36 -11.79 4.77
C ASP A 260 12.70 -10.72 3.73
N ASP A 261 13.40 -11.04 2.66
CA ASP A 261 13.57 -10.14 1.53
C ASP A 261 12.70 -10.61 0.36
N SER A 262 11.98 -9.68 -0.26
CA SER A 262 11.11 -9.95 -1.41
C SER A 262 11.64 -9.23 -2.63
#